data_AF-A0A3C0DK90-F1
#
_entry.id   AF-A0A3C0DK90-F1
#
_cell.length_a   1.000
_cell.length_b   1.000
_cell.length_c   1.000
_cell.angle_alpha   90.00
_cell.angle_beta   90.00
_cell.angle_gamma   90.00
#
_symmetry.space_group_name_H-M   'P 1'
#
loop_
_entity.id
_entity.type
_entity.pdbx_description
1 polymer ?
#
loop_
_entity_poly.entity_id
_entity_poly.type
_entity_poly.pdbx_seq_one_letter_code
_entity_poly.pdbx_strand_id
1 'polypeptide(L)'
;GCAMPDTVDGDIMIRHPKMHVSFTADAEQGGTRLRASIPDFDGVVLNADLLIQGMGGKGPEAPATDTTTAPALESLNVVIPWSRRRFQFTSKQNCLRASGTIELDGTTLTFEPGETYACLDLGRGIWPYASSWNWGS
;
A
#
# COMPACT_ATOMS: atom_id res chain seq x y z
N GLY A 1 -1.99 8.76 16.79
CA GLY A 1 -1.90 7.38 16.26
C GLY A 1 -3.11 7.10 15.40
N CYS A 2 -3.08 6.07 14.56
CA CYS A 2 -4.27 5.57 13.86
C CYS A 2 -4.93 4.44 14.67
N ALA A 3 -6.25 4.35 14.61
CA ALA A 3 -6.96 3.16 15.07
C ALA A 3 -6.84 2.12 13.96
N MET A 4 -6.33 0.94 14.30
CA MET A 4 -6.26 -0.19 13.38
C MET A 4 -7.50 -1.07 13.58
N PRO A 5 -8.04 -1.68 12.50
CA PRO A 5 -9.12 -2.65 12.62
C PRO A 5 -8.66 -3.92 13.32
N ASP A 6 -9.61 -4.65 13.92
CA ASP A 6 -9.37 -5.94 14.55
C ASP A 6 -9.15 -7.07 13.51
N THR A 7 -9.60 -6.85 12.27
CA THR A 7 -9.48 -7.79 11.15
C THR A 7 -8.41 -7.36 10.17
N VAL A 8 -7.73 -8.33 9.57
CA VAL A 8 -6.67 -8.10 8.56
C VAL A 8 -7.17 -7.34 7.33
N ASP A 9 -8.42 -7.58 6.92
CA ASP A 9 -9.05 -6.94 5.76
C ASP A 9 -9.94 -5.75 6.14
N GLY A 10 -9.83 -5.28 7.39
CA GLY A 10 -10.66 -4.18 7.87
C GLY A 10 -10.26 -2.85 7.26
N ASP A 11 -11.24 -1.97 7.09
CA ASP A 11 -10.99 -0.61 6.64
C ASP A 11 -10.17 0.18 7.66
N ILE A 12 -9.23 0.99 7.17
CA ILE A 12 -8.45 1.92 7.98
C ILE A 12 -8.91 3.32 7.65
N MET A 13 -9.36 4.05 8.67
CA MET A 13 -9.80 5.45 8.54
C MET A 13 -8.99 6.33 9.49
N ILE A 14 -8.13 7.17 8.93
CA ILE A 14 -7.34 8.15 9.67
C ILE A 14 -8.01 9.51 9.48
N ARG A 15 -8.65 10.00 10.55
CA ARG A 15 -9.29 11.33 10.57
C ARG A 15 -8.47 12.27 11.44
N HIS A 16 -7.97 13.34 10.83
CA HIS A 16 -7.24 14.40 11.51
C HIS A 16 -7.66 15.75 10.90
N PRO A 17 -7.74 16.85 11.68
CA PRO A 17 -8.17 18.16 11.14
C PRO A 17 -7.38 18.63 9.92
N LYS A 18 -6.11 18.21 9.80
CA LYS A 18 -5.21 18.54 8.68
C LYS A 18 -5.08 17.45 7.62
N MET A 19 -5.66 16.26 7.83
CA MET A 19 -5.42 15.12 6.94
C MET A 19 -6.50 14.04 7.13
N HIS A 20 -7.10 13.61 6.03
CA HIS A 20 -7.99 12.46 5.99
C HIS A 20 -7.36 11.42 5.08
N VAL A 21 -7.12 10.21 5.59
CA VAL A 21 -6.61 9.09 4.81
C VAL A 21 -7.48 7.86 5.04
N SER A 22 -7.84 7.14 3.99
CA SER A 22 -8.54 5.88 4.09
C SER A 22 -7.90 4.79 3.24
N PHE A 23 -7.94 3.56 3.76
CA PHE A 23 -7.65 2.34 3.03
C PHE A 23 -8.89 1.46 3.17
N THR A 24 -9.58 1.21 2.08
CA THR A 24 -10.83 0.42 2.11
C THR A 24 -10.80 -0.66 1.05
N ALA A 25 -11.48 -1.77 1.30
CA ALA A 25 -11.69 -2.76 0.24
C ALA A 25 -12.58 -2.17 -0.87
N ASP A 26 -12.21 -2.36 -2.13
CA ASP A 26 -13.05 -2.04 -3.29
C ASP A 26 -13.71 -3.33 -3.80
N ALA A 27 -14.94 -3.59 -3.38
CA ALA A 27 -15.64 -4.84 -3.72
C ALA A 27 -16.05 -4.91 -5.20
N GLU A 28 -16.21 -3.76 -5.86
CA GLU A 28 -16.65 -3.69 -7.26
C GLU A 28 -15.49 -3.98 -8.21
N GLN A 29 -14.34 -3.33 -7.98
CA GLN A 29 -13.17 -3.45 -8.85
C GLN A 29 -12.15 -4.46 -8.34
N GLY A 30 -12.26 -4.88 -7.08
CA GLY A 30 -11.31 -5.75 -6.40
C GLY A 30 -10.01 -5.03 -6.07
N GLY A 31 -9.60 -5.08 -4.81
CA GLY A 31 -8.34 -4.48 -4.33
C GLY A 31 -8.54 -3.52 -3.17
N THR A 32 -7.56 -2.65 -2.95
CA THR A 32 -7.57 -1.63 -1.91
C THR A 32 -7.67 -0.25 -2.54
N ARG A 33 -8.68 0.51 -2.13
CA ARG A 33 -8.83 1.93 -2.47
C ARG A 33 -8.14 2.76 -1.41
N LEU A 34 -7.13 3.53 -1.83
CA LEU A 34 -6.45 4.52 -1.01
C LEU A 34 -6.99 5.91 -1.36
N ARG A 35 -7.50 6.62 -0.36
CA ARG A 35 -7.87 8.03 -0.52
C ARG A 35 -7.13 8.90 0.47
N ALA A 36 -6.70 10.07 0.02
CA ALA A 36 -6.13 11.09 0.87
C ALA A 36 -6.74 12.45 0.53
N SER A 37 -7.02 13.26 1.55
CA SER A 37 -7.40 14.66 1.39
C SER A 37 -6.66 15.49 2.43
N ILE A 38 -5.84 16.41 1.94
CA ILE A 38 -4.95 17.25 2.73
C ILE A 38 -5.18 18.70 2.26
N PRO A 39 -5.81 19.56 3.07
CA PRO A 39 -6.10 20.94 2.67
C PRO A 39 -4.87 21.85 2.66
N ASP A 40 -3.79 21.44 3.35
CA ASP A 40 -2.52 22.15 3.39
C ASP A 40 -1.37 21.14 3.36
N PHE A 41 -0.88 20.87 2.16
CA PHE A 41 0.26 20.04 1.85
C PHE A 41 1.40 20.93 1.34
N ASP A 42 2.05 21.64 2.26
CA ASP A 42 3.08 22.65 1.95
C ASP A 42 2.54 23.83 1.14
N GLY A 43 1.38 24.36 1.55
CA GLY A 43 0.75 25.53 0.92
C GLY A 43 -0.18 25.20 -0.24
N VAL A 44 -0.30 23.94 -0.65
CA VAL A 44 -1.23 23.49 -1.71
C VAL A 44 -2.21 22.44 -1.22
N VAL A 45 -3.35 22.29 -1.91
CA VAL A 45 -4.31 21.21 -1.62
C VAL A 45 -3.86 19.94 -2.34
N LEU A 46 -3.93 18.81 -1.64
CA LEU A 46 -3.72 17.48 -2.20
C LEU A 46 -4.97 16.63 -2.00
N ASN A 47 -5.49 16.08 -3.10
CA ASN A 47 -6.47 15.00 -3.08
C ASN A 47 -5.92 13.80 -3.85
N ALA A 48 -6.08 12.59 -3.32
CA ALA A 48 -5.72 11.36 -3.99
C ALA A 48 -6.87 10.36 -3.92
N ASP A 49 -7.13 9.69 -5.03
CA ASP A 49 -8.03 8.54 -5.10
C ASP A 49 -7.40 7.46 -5.99
N LEU A 50 -6.79 6.46 -5.36
CA LEU A 50 -6.01 5.42 -6.02
C LEU A 50 -6.62 4.05 -5.73
N LEU A 51 -6.75 3.22 -6.75
CA LEU A 51 -7.06 1.81 -6.63
C LEU A 51 -5.79 0.98 -6.82
N ILE A 52 -5.51 0.09 -5.88
CA ILE A 52 -4.36 -0.82 -5.91
C ILE A 52 -4.88 -2.25 -5.98
N GLN A 53 -4.42 -2.99 -7.00
CA GLN A 53 -4.86 -4.35 -7.30
C GLN A 53 -3.68 -5.32 -7.35
N GLY A 54 -3.97 -6.63 -7.22
CA GLY A 54 -2.97 -7.70 -7.31
C GLY A 54 -2.53 -8.29 -5.97
N MET A 55 -3.10 -7.82 -4.85
CA MET A 55 -2.83 -8.36 -3.50
C MET A 55 -3.46 -9.74 -3.23
N GLY A 56 -4.41 -10.19 -4.05
CA GLY A 56 -5.23 -11.39 -3.82
C GLY A 56 -5.17 -12.45 -4.93
N GLY A 57 -4.10 -12.48 -5.72
CA GLY A 57 -3.94 -13.51 -6.77
C GLY A 57 -3.99 -14.92 -6.19
N LYS A 58 -4.55 -15.88 -6.94
CA LYS A 58 -4.43 -17.29 -6.57
C LYS A 58 -2.96 -17.68 -6.67
N GLY A 59 -2.47 -18.41 -5.65
CA GLY A 59 -1.11 -18.94 -5.64
C GLY A 59 -0.81 -19.81 -6.87
N PRO A 60 0.44 -20.27 -7.04
CA PRO A 60 0.87 -21.05 -8.20
C PRO A 60 0.09 -22.36 -8.45
N GLU A 61 -0.79 -22.75 -7.52
CA GLU A 61 -1.71 -23.88 -7.64
C GLU A 61 -2.98 -23.59 -8.49
N ALA A 62 -3.19 -22.36 -8.94
CA ALA A 62 -4.29 -22.03 -9.84
C ALA A 62 -4.13 -22.75 -11.19
N PRO A 63 -5.19 -23.34 -11.76
CA PRO A 63 -5.11 -23.95 -13.08
C PRO A 63 -4.61 -22.93 -14.11
N ALA A 64 -3.60 -23.31 -14.91
CA ALA A 64 -3.01 -22.46 -15.97
C ALA A 64 -4.04 -21.99 -17.04
N THR A 65 -5.27 -22.48 -16.99
CA THR A 65 -6.39 -22.13 -17.85
C THR A 65 -7.25 -20.96 -17.32
N ASP A 66 -7.04 -20.52 -16.07
CA ASP A 66 -7.72 -19.34 -15.50
C ASP A 66 -6.99 -18.06 -15.93
N THR A 67 -7.23 -17.63 -17.17
CA THR A 67 -6.68 -16.39 -17.72
C THR A 67 -7.37 -15.13 -17.18
N THR A 68 -8.45 -15.32 -16.42
CA THR A 68 -9.22 -14.25 -15.78
C THR A 68 -8.60 -13.75 -14.47
N THR A 69 -7.68 -14.52 -13.89
CA THR A 69 -7.03 -14.17 -12.62
C THR A 69 -5.52 -14.05 -12.82
N ALA A 70 -4.96 -12.88 -12.53
CA ALA A 70 -3.50 -12.72 -12.56
C ALA A 70 -2.84 -13.67 -11.54
N PRO A 71 -1.68 -14.27 -11.86
CA PRO A 71 -0.96 -15.11 -10.91
C PRO A 71 -0.61 -14.31 -9.65
N ALA A 72 -0.59 -14.97 -8.49
CA ALA A 72 -0.12 -14.36 -7.26
C ALA A 72 1.30 -13.79 -7.46
N LEU A 73 1.47 -12.53 -7.06
CA LEU A 73 2.79 -11.90 -7.05
C LEU A 73 3.62 -12.47 -5.89
N GLU A 74 4.89 -12.74 -6.17
CA GLU A 74 5.84 -13.08 -5.11
C GLU A 74 6.13 -11.84 -4.25
N SER A 75 6.54 -12.09 -3.00
CA SER A 75 6.93 -11.02 -2.07
C SER A 75 8.31 -11.26 -1.49
N LEU A 76 9.06 -10.16 -1.29
CA LEU A 76 10.35 -10.19 -0.61
C LEU A 76 10.13 -10.01 0.89
N ASN A 77 10.60 -10.97 1.68
CA ASN A 77 10.43 -10.97 3.13
C ASN A 77 11.79 -11.14 3.80
N VAL A 78 12.21 -10.13 4.56
CA VAL A 78 13.53 -10.09 5.20
C VAL A 78 13.39 -9.88 6.70
N VAL A 79 14.09 -10.71 7.48
CA VAL A 79 14.26 -10.53 8.92
C VAL A 79 15.71 -10.15 9.19
N ILE A 80 15.91 -9.04 9.92
CA ILE A 80 17.20 -8.63 10.46
C ILE A 80 17.19 -8.85 11.98
N PRO A 81 17.83 -9.91 12.49
CA PRO A 81 17.81 -10.25 13.91
C PRO A 81 18.94 -9.54 14.67
N TRP A 82 18.71 -8.29 15.07
CA TRP A 82 19.70 -7.48 15.81
C TRP A 82 20.13 -8.10 17.15
N SER A 83 19.23 -8.79 17.85
CA SER A 83 19.50 -9.55 19.07
C SER A 83 18.33 -10.49 19.39
N ARG A 84 18.41 -11.25 20.48
CA ARG A 84 17.28 -12.06 20.97
C ARG A 84 15.99 -11.27 21.26
N ARG A 85 16.07 -9.95 21.47
CA ARG A 85 14.93 -9.09 21.84
C ARG A 85 14.67 -7.96 20.84
N ARG A 86 15.45 -7.85 19.77
CA ARG A 86 15.32 -6.80 18.77
C ARG A 86 15.45 -7.41 17.38
N PHE A 87 14.49 -7.12 16.54
CA PHE A 87 14.47 -7.57 15.17
C PHE A 87 13.74 -6.53 14.34
N GLN A 88 14.00 -6.56 13.04
CA GLN A 88 13.17 -5.94 12.04
C GLN A 88 12.70 -7.02 11.09
N PHE A 89 11.42 -6.99 10.77
CA PHE A 89 10.83 -7.70 9.65
C PHE A 89 10.36 -6.67 8.63
N THR A 90 10.67 -6.92 7.37
CA THR A 90 10.16 -6.15 6.24
C THR A 90 9.58 -7.10 5.20
N SER A 91 8.35 -6.82 4.77
CA SER A 91 7.66 -7.49 3.67
C SER A 91 7.44 -6.48 2.55
N LYS A 92 7.81 -6.86 1.32
CA LYS A 92 7.64 -6.04 0.12
C LYS A 92 6.81 -6.77 -0.92
N GLN A 93 5.70 -6.18 -1.31
CA GLN A 93 4.88 -6.61 -2.45
C GLN A 93 5.10 -5.61 -3.57
N ASN A 94 5.86 -6.02 -4.58
CA ASN A 94 6.22 -5.18 -5.71
C ASN A 94 5.21 -5.32 -6.86
N CYS A 95 5.23 -4.36 -7.78
CA CYS A 95 4.50 -4.43 -9.05
C CYS A 95 2.98 -4.60 -8.89
N LEU A 96 2.40 -4.09 -7.80
CA LEU A 96 0.95 -4.02 -7.63
C LEU A 96 0.39 -3.08 -8.68
N ARG A 97 -0.66 -3.46 -9.39
CA ARG A 97 -1.26 -2.58 -10.41
C ARG A 97 -1.94 -1.42 -9.70
N ALA A 98 -1.72 -0.20 -10.18
CA ALA A 98 -2.34 0.98 -9.61
C ALA A 98 -3.06 1.78 -10.70
N SER A 99 -4.13 2.45 -10.32
CA SER A 99 -4.84 3.41 -11.17
C SER A 99 -5.54 4.47 -10.32
N GLY A 100 -5.99 5.54 -10.96
CA GLY A 100 -6.75 6.60 -10.30
C GLY A 100 -6.12 7.96 -10.50
N THR A 101 -6.30 8.87 -9.54
CA THR A 101 -5.87 10.27 -9.70
C THR A 101 -5.20 10.82 -8.45
N ILE A 102 -4.29 11.76 -8.66
CA ILE A 102 -3.80 12.69 -7.65
C ILE A 102 -4.01 14.09 -8.18
N GLU A 103 -4.75 14.91 -7.44
CA GLU A 103 -4.86 16.34 -7.66
C GLU A 103 -3.91 17.06 -6.70
N LEU A 104 -3.02 17.87 -7.25
CA LEU A 104 -2.07 18.69 -6.52
C LEU A 104 -2.04 20.09 -7.13
N ASP A 105 -2.33 21.12 -6.32
CA ASP A 105 -2.31 22.52 -6.78
C ASP A 105 -3.19 22.76 -8.04
N GLY A 106 -4.38 22.15 -8.07
CA GLY A 106 -5.31 22.21 -9.20
C GLY A 106 -4.87 21.43 -10.45
N THR A 107 -3.72 20.75 -10.41
CA THR A 107 -3.26 19.86 -11.48
C THR A 107 -3.63 18.43 -11.17
N THR A 108 -4.35 17.77 -12.07
CA THR A 108 -4.70 16.36 -11.95
C THR A 108 -3.70 15.49 -12.71
N LEU A 109 -3.06 14.59 -11.98
CA LEU A 109 -2.26 13.48 -12.50
C LEU A 109 -3.14 12.23 -12.56
N THR A 110 -3.29 11.66 -13.75
CA THR A 110 -4.04 10.42 -13.97
C THR A 110 -3.08 9.24 -14.11
N PHE A 111 -3.39 8.16 -13.42
CA PHE A 111 -2.65 6.92 -13.43
C PHE A 111 -3.46 5.84 -14.14
N GLU A 112 -2.98 5.43 -15.32
CA GLU A 112 -3.68 4.45 -16.13
C GLU A 112 -3.34 3.01 -15.71
N PRO A 113 -4.34 2.10 -15.70
CA PRO A 113 -4.11 0.69 -15.49
C PRO A 113 -3.12 0.11 -16.51
N GLY A 114 -2.15 -0.68 -16.05
CA GLY A 114 -1.18 -1.37 -16.91
C GLY A 114 0.10 -0.59 -17.20
N GLU A 115 0.14 0.70 -16.91
CA GLU A 115 1.34 1.54 -16.99
C GLU A 115 1.81 2.04 -15.62
N THR A 116 0.91 2.00 -14.63
CA THR A 116 1.21 2.43 -13.26
C THR A 116 1.27 1.25 -12.29
N TYR A 117 2.27 1.28 -11.42
CA TYR A 117 2.48 0.27 -10.39
C TYR A 117 2.74 0.91 -9.02
N ALA A 118 2.31 0.21 -7.98
CA ALA A 118 2.57 0.50 -6.58
C ALA A 118 3.41 -0.62 -5.93
N CYS A 119 4.02 -0.29 -4.80
CA CYS A 119 4.69 -1.25 -3.92
C CYS A 119 4.12 -1.07 -2.51
N LEU A 120 3.85 -2.19 -1.83
CA LEU A 120 3.60 -2.20 -0.39
C LEU A 120 4.92 -2.54 0.32
N ASP A 121 5.35 -1.67 1.23
CA ASP A 121 6.50 -1.87 2.11
C ASP A 121 6.03 -1.88 3.56
N LEU A 122 5.92 -3.08 4.15
CA LEU A 122 5.45 -3.30 5.51
C LEU A 122 6.61 -3.61 6.44
N GLY A 123 6.84 -2.73 7.42
CA GLY A 123 7.81 -2.95 8.50
C GLY A 123 7.16 -3.34 9.83
N ARG A 124 7.72 -4.32 10.54
CA ARG A 124 7.36 -4.66 11.92
C ARG A 124 8.59 -5.04 12.73
N GLY A 125 8.70 -4.58 13.97
CA GLY A 125 9.85 -4.95 14.80
C GLY A 125 10.09 -4.07 16.02
N ILE A 126 11.25 -4.26 16.62
CA ILE A 126 11.83 -3.41 17.67
C ILE A 126 13.22 -3.03 17.20
N TRP A 127 13.38 -1.77 16.81
CA TRP A 127 14.60 -1.24 16.22
C TRP A 127 15.63 -0.82 17.28
N PRO A 128 16.92 -0.80 16.93
CA PRO A 128 17.90 0.00 17.65
C PRO A 128 17.49 1.48 17.64
N TYR A 129 17.93 2.24 18.65
CA TYR A 129 17.62 3.68 18.74
C TYR A 129 18.14 4.48 17.54
N ALA A 130 19.30 4.11 16.99
CA ALA A 130 19.89 4.71 15.80
C ALA A 130 20.25 3.62 14.80
N SER A 131 19.92 3.82 13.52
CA SER A 131 20.19 2.89 12.43
C SER A 131 20.29 3.64 11.10
N SER A 132 21.15 3.15 10.21
CA SER A 132 21.22 3.62 8.81
C SER A 132 20.39 2.68 7.94
N TRP A 133 19.69 3.24 6.94
CA TRP A 133 18.76 2.50 6.11
C TRP A 133 19.07 2.74 4.63
N ASN A 134 19.18 1.65 3.86
CA ASN A 134 19.16 1.69 2.41
C ASN A 134 17.79 1.20 1.95
N TRP A 135 17.08 2.01 1.17
CA TRP A 135 15.77 1.65 0.64
C TRP A 135 15.87 1.31 -0.85
N GLY A 136 15.16 0.27 -1.25
CA GLY A 136 15.01 -0.16 -2.64
C GLY A 136 13.72 -0.97 -2.80
N SER A 137 13.29 -1.09 -4.06
CA SER A 137 12.14 -1.88 -4.50
C SER A 137 12.57 -2.85 -5.59
#